data_AF-A0A024FFR8-F1
#
_entry.id   AF-A0A024FFR8-F1
#
_cell.length_a   1.000
_cell.length_b   1.000
_cell.length_c   1.000
_cell.angle_alpha   90.00
_cell.angle_beta   90.00
_cell.angle_gamma   90.00
#
_symmetry.space_group_name_H-M   'P 1'
#
loop_
_entity.id
_entity.type
_entity.pdbx_description
1 polymer ?
#
loop_
_entity_poly.entity_id
_entity_poly.type
_entity_poly.pdbx_seq_one_letter_code
_entity_poly.pdbx_strand_id
1 'polypeptide(L)'
;MILTTTNSIEGYKIIDYLGIVTGVAINKETLAMGFSVSKYYAKIQDSIGIIKEEAFQNLQNNASKLKANAVVGIKVEVEFTTSNYPIVSVTGTAVKVAI
;
A
#
# COMPACT_ATOMS: atom_id res chain seq x y z
N MET A 1 -4.33 -7.19 11.16
CA MET A 1 -4.38 -8.04 9.94
C MET A 1 -2.95 -8.35 9.55
N ILE A 2 -2.61 -9.61 9.20
CA ILE A 2 -1.25 -9.93 8.75
C ILE A 2 -1.07 -9.42 7.32
N LEU A 3 0.02 -8.70 7.05
CA LEU A 3 0.36 -8.21 5.72
C LEU A 3 1.76 -8.72 5.37
N THR A 4 1.92 -9.34 4.21
CA THR A 4 3.23 -9.83 3.76
C THR A 4 3.41 -9.76 2.25
N THR A 5 4.65 -9.52 1.83
CA THR A 5 5.06 -9.62 0.42
C THR A 5 5.31 -11.07 -0.01
N THR A 6 5.39 -12.03 0.93
CA THR A 6 5.50 -13.46 0.66
C THR A 6 4.16 -14.06 0.24
N ASN A 7 4.19 -15.19 -0.49
CA ASN A 7 2.97 -15.87 -0.95
C ASN A 7 2.32 -16.76 0.13
N SER A 8 2.98 -16.96 1.27
CA SER A 8 2.54 -17.78 2.39
C SER A 8 2.95 -17.15 3.72
N ILE A 9 2.33 -17.59 4.81
CA ILE A 9 2.63 -17.18 6.18
C ILE A 9 3.07 -18.43 6.95
N GLU A 10 4.29 -18.43 7.48
CA GLU A 10 4.81 -19.57 8.24
C GLU A 10 3.98 -19.83 9.50
N GLY A 11 3.73 -21.10 9.82
CA GLY A 11 2.91 -21.50 10.97
C GLY A 11 1.39 -21.36 10.77
N TYR A 12 0.95 -20.73 9.68
CA TYR A 12 -0.48 -20.52 9.40
C TYR A 12 -0.89 -21.11 8.05
N LYS A 13 -1.95 -21.92 8.04
CA LYS A 13 -2.53 -22.45 6.79
C LYS A 13 -3.55 -21.46 6.21
N ILE A 14 -3.41 -21.12 4.93
CA ILE A 14 -4.47 -20.42 4.18
C ILE A 14 -5.64 -21.39 3.96
N ILE A 15 -6.81 -21.00 4.44
CA ILE A 15 -8.04 -21.80 4.36
C ILE A 15 -9.01 -21.27 3.30
N ASP A 16 -8.98 -19.96 3.01
CA ASP A 16 -9.79 -19.35 1.95
C ASP A 16 -9.01 -18.25 1.22
N TYR A 17 -9.15 -18.21 -0.11
CA TYR A 17 -8.71 -17.10 -0.95
C TYR A 17 -9.92 -16.24 -1.32
N LEU A 18 -9.92 -14.99 -0.87
CA LEU A 18 -11.09 -14.11 -0.93
C LEU A 18 -11.03 -13.13 -2.11
N GLY A 19 -9.99 -13.22 -2.93
CA GLY A 19 -9.79 -12.42 -4.12
C GLY A 19 -8.66 -11.40 -4.00
N ILE A 20 -8.43 -10.68 -5.08
CA ILE A 20 -7.43 -9.62 -5.16
C ILE A 20 -7.99 -8.38 -4.45
N VAL A 21 -7.13 -7.72 -3.69
CA VAL A 21 -7.43 -6.45 -3.03
C VAL A 21 -6.36 -5.42 -3.34
N THR A 22 -6.80 -4.17 -3.43
CA THR A 22 -5.93 -3.04 -3.71
C THR A 22 -6.25 -1.90 -2.74
N GLY A 23 -5.22 -1.18 -2.32
CA GLY A 23 -5.32 0.12 -1.67
C GLY A 23 -4.55 1.15 -2.48
N VAL A 24 -5.14 2.32 -2.70
CA VAL A 24 -4.53 3.42 -3.45
C VAL A 24 -4.60 4.69 -2.62
N ALA A 25 -3.55 5.50 -2.66
CA ALA A 25 -3.53 6.84 -2.10
C ALA A 25 -2.71 7.79 -2.99
N ILE A 26 -3.08 9.07 -2.97
CA ILE A 26 -2.44 10.13 -3.75
C ILE A 26 -2.24 11.36 -2.87
N ASN A 27 -1.03 11.94 -2.89
CA ASN A 27 -0.83 13.23 -2.25
C ASN A 27 -1.16 14.34 -3.27
N LYS A 28 -2.19 15.13 -2.98
CA LYS A 28 -2.61 16.25 -3.83
C LYS A 28 -1.87 17.56 -3.53
N GLU A 29 -0.97 17.57 -2.56
CA GLU A 29 -0.09 18.71 -2.32
C GLU A 29 0.97 18.81 -3.41
N THR A 30 1.03 19.99 -4.04
CA THR A 30 2.01 20.25 -5.10
C THR A 30 3.41 20.30 -4.50
N LEU A 31 4.22 19.30 -4.85
CA LEU A 31 5.65 19.28 -4.53
C LEU A 31 6.39 20.23 -5.47
N ALA A 32 6.42 21.51 -5.10
CA ALA A 32 7.15 22.52 -5.85
C ALA A 32 8.66 22.45 -5.56
N MET A 33 9.47 22.51 -6.62
CA MET A 33 10.92 22.61 -6.51
C MET A 33 11.29 24.01 -6.02
N GLY A 34 11.72 24.10 -4.76
CA GLY A 34 12.31 25.32 -4.22
C GLY A 34 13.81 25.44 -4.56
N PHE A 35 14.47 26.47 -4.03
CA PHE A 35 15.91 26.72 -4.26
C PHE A 35 16.87 25.63 -3.77
N SER A 36 16.39 24.71 -2.93
CA SER A 36 17.18 23.63 -2.35
C SER A 36 16.70 22.28 -2.85
N VAL A 37 17.53 21.65 -3.68
CA VAL A 37 17.31 20.30 -4.22
C VAL A 37 17.19 19.26 -3.11
N SER A 38 18.00 19.37 -2.05
CA SER A 38 17.93 18.46 -0.90
C SER A 38 16.60 18.57 -0.15
N LYS A 39 16.11 19.79 0.10
CA LYS A 39 14.78 19.99 0.72
C LYS A 39 13.64 19.50 -0.16
N TYR A 40 13.80 19.59 -1.47
CA TYR A 40 12.81 19.07 -2.42
C TYR A 40 12.71 17.53 -2.36
N TYR A 41 13.83 16.82 -2.38
CA TYR A 41 13.82 15.35 -2.26
C TYR A 41 13.32 14.88 -0.89
N ALA A 42 13.65 15.59 0.19
CA ALA A 42 13.11 15.29 1.52
C ALA A 42 11.58 15.35 1.53
N LYS A 43 10.98 16.41 0.95
CA LYS A 43 9.52 16.54 0.83
C LYS A 43 8.88 15.43 0.01
N ILE A 44 9.51 15.00 -1.08
CA ILE A 44 9.03 13.85 -1.87
C ILE A 44 9.01 12.59 -1.00
N GLN A 45 10.10 12.31 -0.29
CA GLN A 45 10.21 11.12 0.55
C GLN A 45 9.17 11.11 1.67
N ASP A 46 8.99 12.25 2.36
CA ASP A 46 7.98 12.40 3.41
C ASP A 46 6.56 12.21 2.85
N SER A 47 6.28 12.82 1.69
CA SER A 47 5.01 12.67 0.99
C SER A 47 4.71 11.22 0.62
N ILE A 48 5.68 10.50 0.06
CA ILE A 48 5.53 9.08 -0.28
C ILE A 48 5.30 8.24 0.98
N GLY A 49 5.99 8.54 2.08
CA GLY A 49 5.80 7.87 3.36
C GLY A 49 4.37 7.95 3.86
N ILE A 50 3.80 9.17 3.86
CA ILE A 50 2.42 9.44 4.32
C ILE A 50 1.41 8.66 3.47
N ILE A 51 1.47 8.77 2.15
CA ILE A 51 0.48 8.12 1.28
C ILE A 51 0.67 6.61 1.20
N LYS A 52 1.89 6.10 1.40
CA LYS A 52 2.10 4.65 1.48
C LYS A 52 1.32 4.08 2.67
N GLU A 53 1.36 4.74 3.82
CA GLU A 53 0.58 4.33 5.00
C GLU A 53 -0.92 4.37 4.71
N GLU A 54 -1.42 5.45 4.09
CA GLU A 54 -2.82 5.55 3.68
C GLU A 54 -3.23 4.45 2.69
N ALA A 55 -2.39 4.13 1.72
CA ALA A 55 -2.63 3.04 0.77
C ALA A 55 -2.72 1.68 1.48
N PHE A 56 -1.87 1.40 2.48
CA PHE A 56 -1.97 0.20 3.30
C PHE A 56 -3.23 0.16 4.18
N GLN A 57 -3.68 1.30 4.70
CA GLN A 57 -4.95 1.39 5.42
C GLN A 57 -6.13 1.10 4.49
N ASN A 58 -6.12 1.65 3.28
CA ASN A 58 -7.13 1.38 2.25
C ASN A 58 -7.16 -0.09 1.84
N LEU A 59 -5.98 -0.72 1.66
CA LEU A 59 -5.85 -2.15 1.39
C LEU A 59 -6.47 -2.99 2.51
N GLN A 60 -6.13 -2.70 3.77
CA GLN A 60 -6.66 -3.41 4.95
C GLN A 60 -8.17 -3.25 5.10
N ASN A 61 -8.70 -2.05 4.86
CA ASN A 61 -10.13 -1.78 4.87
C ASN A 61 -10.86 -2.61 3.80
N ASN A 62 -10.29 -2.68 2.59
CA ASN A 62 -10.85 -3.46 1.49
C ASN A 62 -10.79 -4.97 1.78
N ALA A 63 -9.67 -5.47 2.29
CA ALA A 63 -9.55 -6.87 2.73
C ALA A 63 -10.53 -7.21 3.88
N SER A 64 -10.74 -6.28 4.81
CA SER A 64 -11.67 -6.47 5.93
C SER A 64 -13.13 -6.60 5.47
N LYS A 65 -13.54 -5.86 4.43
CA LYS A 65 -14.88 -6.01 3.81
C LYS A 65 -15.11 -7.41 3.24
N LEU A 66 -14.04 -8.08 2.81
CA LEU A 66 -14.07 -9.47 2.35
C LEU A 66 -13.99 -10.48 3.50
N LYS A 67 -13.92 -10.02 4.75
CA LYS A 67 -13.72 -10.85 5.96
C LYS A 67 -12.37 -11.58 5.99
N ALA A 68 -11.37 -11.04 5.30
CA ALA A 68 -10.00 -11.52 5.36
C ALA A 68 -9.36 -11.20 6.72
N ASN A 69 -8.42 -12.04 7.17
CA ASN A 69 -7.58 -11.76 8.34
C ASN A 69 -6.10 -11.60 7.96
N ALA A 70 -5.74 -11.84 6.70
CA ALA A 70 -4.43 -11.56 6.15
C ALA A 70 -4.47 -11.15 4.67
N VAL A 71 -3.40 -10.50 4.21
CA VAL A 71 -3.12 -10.24 2.79
C VAL A 71 -1.70 -10.71 2.47
N VAL A 72 -1.59 -11.57 1.45
CA VAL A 72 -0.31 -12.16 1.01
C VAL A 72 0.05 -11.69 -0.40
N GLY A 73 1.31 -11.88 -0.79
CA GLY A 73 1.80 -11.54 -2.13
C GLY A 73 1.72 -10.05 -2.43
N ILE A 74 1.89 -9.22 -1.40
CA ILE A 74 1.78 -7.76 -1.54
C ILE A 74 2.87 -7.22 -2.48
N LYS A 75 2.44 -6.39 -3.43
CA LYS A 75 3.28 -5.53 -4.27
C LYS A 75 2.95 -4.07 -4.01
N VAL A 76 3.99 -3.24 -3.99
CA VAL A 76 3.88 -1.78 -3.82
C VAL A 76 4.46 -1.11 -5.05
N GLU A 77 3.65 -0.27 -5.68
CA GLU A 77 4.02 0.51 -6.86
C GLU A 77 3.91 1.99 -6.51
N VAL A 78 4.95 2.75 -6.85
CA VAL A 78 5.00 4.20 -6.66
C VAL A 78 5.11 4.83 -8.03
N GLU A 79 4.14 5.67 -8.37
CA GLU A 79 4.04 6.34 -9.66
C GLU A 79 3.89 7.84 -9.45
N PHE A 80 4.16 8.61 -10.50
CA PHE A 80 3.93 10.05 -10.49
C PHE A 80 2.98 10.44 -11.61
N THR A 81 2.04 11.32 -11.30
CA THR A 81 1.22 11.96 -12.33
C THR A 81 2.06 12.92 -13.18
N THR A 82 1.50 13.35 -14.31
CA THR A 82 2.08 14.42 -15.14
C THR A 82 2.28 15.73 -14.37
N SER A 83 1.47 15.96 -13.33
CA SER A 83 1.55 17.12 -12.41
C SER A 83 2.45 16.87 -11.19
N ASN A 84 3.28 15.82 -11.20
CA ASN A 84 4.26 15.49 -10.16
C ASN A 84 3.65 15.17 -8.78
N TYR A 85 2.40 14.70 -8.75
CA TYR A 85 1.79 14.11 -7.55
C TYR A 85 2.18 12.64 -7.43
N PRO A 86 2.75 12.21 -6.28
CA PRO A 86 3.03 10.80 -6.04
C PRO A 86 1.74 10.04 -5.77
N ILE A 87 1.62 8.87 -6.40
CA ILE A 87 0.56 7.89 -6.22
C ILE A 87 1.22 6.62 -5.71
N VAL A 88 0.63 6.01 -4.68
CA VAL A 88 1.03 4.69 -4.20
C VAL A 88 -0.13 3.72 -4.35
N SER A 89 0.13 2.63 -5.05
CA SER A 89 -0.78 1.50 -5.23
C SER A 89 -0.19 0.29 -4.53
N VAL A 90 -0.99 -0.32 -3.66
CA VAL A 90 -0.63 -1.56 -2.96
C VAL A 90 -1.62 -2.63 -3.37
N THR A 91 -1.15 -3.75 -3.91
CA THR A 91 -2.00 -4.85 -4.38
C THR A 91 -1.56 -6.16 -3.75
N GLY A 92 -2.50 -7.01 -3.37
CA GLY A 92 -2.22 -8.36 -2.87
C GLY A 92 -3.46 -9.25 -2.93
N THR A 93 -3.35 -10.44 -2.33
CA THR A 93 -4.46 -11.39 -2.26
C THR A 93 -4.99 -11.45 -0.84
N ALA A 94 -6.27 -11.12 -0.67
CA ALA A 94 -6.96 -11.23 0.61
C ALA A 94 -7.22 -12.70 0.92
N VAL A 95 -6.83 -13.15 2.10
CA VAL A 95 -6.97 -14.55 2.51
C VAL A 95 -7.50 -14.67 3.93
N LYS A 96 -8.07 -15.83 4.21
CA LYS A 96 -8.33 -16.28 5.58
C LYS A 96 -7.30 -17.33 5.94
N VAL A 97 -6.61 -17.13 7.06
CA VAL A 97 -5.72 -18.13 7.66
C VAL A 97 -6.32 -18.71 8.92
N ALA A 98 -6.04 -19.97 9.21
CA ALA A 98 -6.42 -20.63 10.45
C ALA A 98 -5.50 -20.14 11.58
N ILE A 99 -6.01 -19.22 12.41
CA ILE A 99 -5.34 -18.67 13.61
C ILE A 99 -5.80 -19.47 14.82
#